data_AF-F3B9C6-F1
#
_entry.id   AF-F3B9C6-F1
#
_cell.length_a   1.000
_cell.length_b   1.000
_cell.length_c   1.000
_cell.angle_alpha   90.00
_cell.angle_beta   90.00
_cell.angle_gamma   90.00
#
_symmetry.space_group_name_H-M   'P 1'
#
loop_
_entity.id
_entity.type
_entity.pdbx_description
1 polymer ?
#
loop_
_entity_poly.entity_id
_entity_poly.type
_entity_poly.pdbx_seq_one_letter_code
_entity_poly.pdbx_strand_id
1 'polypeptide(L)'
;MILQIIGAFIAIFGFAILLEIPKKYLVLAGVVAAIGWSIYLLSEAMGTGAVFASFFSALTVTLVSHLFARTMKTPVTVFLIAGIIPTVPGAGMYRIAYYMIMGDSEMYAHYFTETLKIAGVIALAIFIMDTIFKFFMKNGIKQNSLSYTKRKMNKRK
;
A
#
# COMPACT_ATOMS: atom_id res chain seq x y z
N MET A 1 5.66 19.88 2.65
CA MET A 1 5.54 18.50 3.16
C MET A 1 4.34 18.32 4.08
N ILE A 2 4.27 19.00 5.22
CA ILE A 2 3.19 18.82 6.22
C ILE A 2 1.78 19.00 5.62
N LEU A 3 1.55 20.07 4.86
CA LEU A 3 0.25 20.31 4.21
C LEU A 3 -0.14 19.19 3.24
N GLN A 4 0.82 18.62 2.52
CA GLN A 4 0.55 17.52 1.58
C GLN A 4 0.24 16.22 2.32
N ILE A 5 0.86 15.96 3.48
CA ILE A 5 0.56 14.81 4.34
C ILE A 5 -0.86 14.93 4.91
N ILE A 6 -1.23 16.12 5.40
CA ILE A 6 -2.59 16.40 5.87
C ILE A 6 -3.58 16.28 4.70
N GLY A 7 -3.21 16.79 3.52
CA GLY A 7 -4.00 16.65 2.29
C GLY A 7 -4.24 15.19 1.90
N ALA A 8 -3.20 14.35 1.94
CA ALA A 8 -3.31 12.91 1.69
C ALA A 8 -4.24 12.24 2.71
N PHE A 9 -4.13 12.59 4.00
CA PHE A 9 -5.04 12.10 5.02
C PHE A 9 -6.50 12.44 4.70
N ILE A 10 -6.80 13.72 4.44
CA ILE A 10 -8.17 14.20 4.20
C ILE A 10 -8.73 13.62 2.90
N ALA A 11 -7.93 13.59 1.83
CA ALA A 11 -8.32 13.03 0.55
C ALA A 11 -8.70 11.55 0.69
N ILE A 12 -7.88 10.76 1.39
CA ILE A 12 -8.16 9.33 1.57
C ILE A 12 -9.25 9.08 2.61
N PHE A 13 -9.43 9.94 3.60
CA PHE A 13 -10.61 9.87 4.47
C PHE A 13 -11.91 10.03 3.67
N GLY A 14 -11.97 11.02 2.77
CA GLY A 14 -13.10 11.22 1.86
C GLY A 14 -13.26 10.07 0.88
N PHE A 15 -12.18 9.61 0.26
CA PHE A 15 -12.21 8.48 -0.68
C PHE A 15 -12.61 7.17 0.00
N ALA A 16 -12.23 6.97 1.26
CA ALA A 16 -12.65 5.81 2.05
C ALA A 16 -14.17 5.78 2.26
N ILE A 17 -14.83 6.94 2.36
CA ILE A 17 -16.30 7.03 2.39
C ILE A 17 -16.87 6.60 1.04
N LEU A 18 -16.26 7.03 -0.08
CA LEU A 18 -16.68 6.63 -1.43
C LEU A 18 -16.50 5.13 -1.69
N LEU A 19 -15.47 4.52 -1.10
CA LEU A 19 -15.23 3.09 -1.13
C LEU A 19 -16.10 2.30 -0.13
N GLU A 20 -17.05 2.96 0.53
CA GLU A 20 -17.95 2.35 1.52
C GLU A 20 -17.20 1.63 2.66
N ILE A 21 -16.03 2.13 3.04
CA ILE A 21 -15.26 1.57 4.15
C ILE A 21 -16.04 1.79 5.46
N PRO A 22 -16.20 0.76 6.32
CA PRO A 22 -16.90 0.90 7.59
C PRO A 22 -16.38 2.09 8.41
N LYS A 23 -17.29 2.89 9.00
CA LYS A 23 -16.96 4.15 9.68
C LYS A 23 -15.81 4.05 10.69
N LYS A 24 -15.72 2.93 11.42
CA LYS A 24 -14.64 2.64 12.38
C LYS A 24 -13.24 2.54 11.78
N TYR A 25 -13.11 2.43 10.45
CA TYR A 25 -11.83 2.27 9.74
C TYR A 25 -11.44 3.49 8.91
N LEU A 26 -12.31 4.50 8.78
CA LEU A 26 -12.05 5.68 7.94
C LEU A 26 -10.81 6.45 8.38
N VAL A 27 -10.68 6.71 9.68
CA VAL A 27 -9.51 7.40 10.24
C VAL A 27 -8.24 6.58 10.01
N LEU A 28 -8.31 5.25 10.20
CA LEU A 28 -7.17 4.36 9.99
C LEU A 28 -6.73 4.34 8.52
N ALA A 29 -7.67 4.35 7.57
CA ALA A 29 -7.36 4.45 6.15
C ALA A 29 -6.65 5.77 5.81
N GLY A 30 -7.12 6.89 6.35
CA GLY A 30 -6.44 8.18 6.23
C GLY A 30 -5.04 8.18 6.83
N VAL A 31 -4.84 7.56 8.00
CA VAL A 31 -3.51 7.44 8.63
C VAL A 31 -2.55 6.63 7.77
N VAL A 32 -3.01 5.52 7.17
CA VAL A 32 -2.18 4.70 6.27
C VAL A 32 -1.69 5.54 5.09
N ALA A 33 -2.58 6.33 4.48
CA ALA A 33 -2.24 7.24 3.40
C ALA A 33 -1.26 8.33 3.83
N ALA A 34 -1.47 8.94 5.01
CA ALA A 34 -0.57 9.96 5.55
C ALA A 34 0.85 9.40 5.76
N ILE A 35 0.96 8.19 6.31
CA ILE A 35 2.25 7.51 6.51
C ILE A 35 2.89 7.21 5.16
N GLY A 36 2.15 6.59 4.23
CA GLY A 36 2.65 6.26 2.90
C GLY A 36 3.16 7.48 2.14
N TRP A 37 2.39 8.56 2.16
CA TRP A 37 2.76 9.82 1.52
C TRP A 37 3.95 10.50 2.21
N SER A 38 4.03 10.42 3.54
CA SER A 38 5.19 10.93 4.27
C SER A 38 6.47 10.23 3.84
N ILE A 39 6.46 8.90 3.71
CA ILE A 39 7.60 8.13 3.22
C ILE A 39 7.95 8.50 1.79
N TYR A 40 6.95 8.64 0.91
CA TYR A 40 7.17 9.11 -0.45
C TYR A 40 7.92 10.44 -0.48
N LEU A 41 7.43 11.45 0.27
CA LEU A 41 8.05 12.78 0.30
C LEU A 41 9.45 12.77 0.92
N LEU A 42 9.69 11.95 1.94
CA LEU A 42 11.01 11.82 2.54
C LEU A 42 11.99 11.17 1.56
N SER A 43 11.58 10.12 0.85
CA SER A 43 12.41 9.49 -0.18
C SER A 43 12.73 10.43 -1.34
N GLU A 44 11.74 11.19 -1.82
CA GLU A 44 11.98 12.24 -2.83
C GLU A 44 12.93 13.32 -2.32
N ALA A 45 12.77 13.78 -1.08
CA ALA A 45 13.67 14.78 -0.48
C ALA A 45 15.12 14.28 -0.35
N MET A 46 15.33 12.96 -0.28
CA MET A 46 16.65 12.33 -0.30
C MET A 46 17.22 12.13 -1.72
N GLY A 47 16.49 12.51 -2.77
CA GLY A 47 16.94 12.42 -4.16
C GLY A 47 16.86 11.01 -4.75
N THR A 48 16.07 10.08 -4.18
CA THR A 48 15.96 8.71 -4.71
C THR A 48 15.15 8.63 -6.02
N GLY A 49 14.43 9.71 -6.37
CA GLY A 49 13.51 9.78 -7.49
C GLY A 49 12.17 9.08 -7.25
N ALA A 50 11.18 9.40 -8.09
CA ALA A 50 9.79 8.98 -7.94
C ALA A 50 9.61 7.45 -7.92
N VAL A 51 10.42 6.69 -8.66
CA VAL A 51 10.35 5.21 -8.71
C VAL A 51 10.65 4.62 -7.34
N PHE A 52 11.82 4.90 -6.77
CA PHE A 52 12.18 4.35 -5.45
C PHE A 52 11.35 4.96 -4.32
N ALA A 53 10.95 6.23 -4.42
CA ALA A 53 10.02 6.83 -3.47
C ALA A 53 8.67 6.10 -3.45
N SER A 54 8.14 5.74 -4.62
CA SER A 54 6.92 4.96 -4.75
C SER A 54 7.07 3.53 -4.21
N PHE A 55 8.23 2.91 -4.43
CA PHE A 55 8.55 1.59 -3.88
C PHE A 55 8.49 1.60 -2.33
N PHE A 56 9.23 2.50 -1.67
CA PHE A 56 9.26 2.55 -0.20
C PHE A 56 7.92 2.98 0.40
N SER A 57 7.22 3.89 -0.27
CA SER A 57 5.86 4.28 0.09
C SER A 57 4.91 3.08 0.05
N ALA A 58 4.84 2.37 -1.09
CA ALA A 58 3.98 1.18 -1.23
C ALA A 58 4.36 0.09 -0.23
N LEU A 59 5.66 -0.16 -0.01
CA LEU A 59 6.15 -1.14 0.96
C LEU A 59 5.65 -0.83 2.37
N THR A 60 5.69 0.45 2.75
CA THR A 60 5.21 0.92 4.06
C THR A 60 3.70 0.86 4.16
N VAL A 61 2.97 1.28 3.13
CA VAL A 61 1.51 1.20 3.08
C VAL A 61 1.03 -0.24 3.24
N THR A 62 1.64 -1.19 2.52
CA THR A 62 1.29 -2.61 2.63
C THR A 62 1.62 -3.15 4.03
N LEU A 63 2.79 -2.82 4.58
CA LEU A 63 3.17 -3.20 5.94
C LEU A 63 2.16 -2.70 6.99
N VAL A 64 1.84 -1.41 7.01
CA VAL A 64 0.91 -0.82 7.97
C VAL A 64 -0.50 -1.39 7.77
N SER A 65 -0.91 -1.63 6.53
CA SER A 65 -2.19 -2.26 6.20
C SER A 65 -2.30 -3.66 6.80
N HIS A 66 -1.26 -4.49 6.70
CA HIS A 66 -1.23 -5.81 7.35
C HIS A 66 -1.33 -5.71 8.87
N LEU A 67 -0.62 -4.75 9.48
CA LEU A 67 -0.66 -4.54 10.93
C LEU A 67 -2.08 -4.15 11.39
N PHE A 68 -2.71 -3.18 10.73
CA PHE A 68 -4.06 -2.73 11.06
C PHE A 68 -5.10 -3.81 10.79
N ALA A 69 -5.01 -4.52 9.67
CA ALA A 69 -5.90 -5.62 9.33
C ALA A 69 -5.90 -6.71 10.39
N ARG A 70 -4.74 -7.02 10.95
CA ARG A 70 -4.59 -8.03 12.01
C ARG A 70 -5.20 -7.58 13.33
N THR A 71 -4.93 -6.34 13.73
CA THR A 71 -5.47 -5.76 14.97
C THR A 71 -7.00 -5.63 14.88
N MET A 72 -7.50 -5.19 13.74
CA MET A 72 -8.93 -4.91 13.52
C MET A 72 -9.71 -6.12 13.00
N LYS A 73 -9.05 -7.26 12.74
CA LYS A 73 -9.64 -8.50 12.19
C LYS A 73 -10.48 -8.23 10.94
N THR A 74 -9.90 -7.53 9.97
CA THR A 74 -10.55 -7.15 8.72
C THR A 74 -9.62 -7.44 7.53
N PRO A 75 -10.12 -7.58 6.29
CA PRO A 75 -9.25 -7.80 5.14
C PRO A 75 -8.22 -6.68 4.97
N VAL A 76 -6.98 -7.05 4.62
CA VAL A 76 -5.87 -6.10 4.37
C VAL A 76 -6.22 -5.07 3.30
N THR A 77 -7.02 -5.48 2.32
CA THR A 77 -7.48 -4.66 1.20
C THR A 77 -8.25 -3.41 1.64
N VAL A 78 -8.92 -3.43 2.81
CA VAL A 78 -9.63 -2.27 3.36
C VAL A 78 -8.69 -1.08 3.55
N PHE A 79 -7.48 -1.34 4.05
CA PHE A 79 -6.48 -0.30 4.30
C PHE A 79 -5.56 -0.09 3.11
N LEU A 80 -5.17 -1.19 2.44
CA LEU A 80 -4.22 -1.14 1.33
C LEU A 80 -4.76 -0.37 0.13
N ILE A 81 -5.99 -0.67 -0.31
CA ILE A 81 -6.57 -0.03 -1.51
C ILE A 81 -6.75 1.46 -1.28
N ALA A 82 -7.27 1.87 -0.13
CA ALA A 82 -7.45 3.28 0.18
C ALA A 82 -6.10 4.00 0.39
N GLY A 83 -5.20 3.39 1.15
CA GLY A 83 -3.95 3.99 1.58
C GLY A 83 -2.92 4.21 0.47
N ILE A 84 -2.96 3.40 -0.59
CA ILE A 84 -1.96 3.46 -1.67
C ILE A 84 -2.26 4.51 -2.74
N ILE A 85 -3.49 5.01 -2.79
CA ILE A 85 -3.98 5.94 -3.83
C ILE A 85 -3.08 7.15 -4.05
N PRO A 86 -2.55 7.83 -3.01
CA PRO A 86 -1.68 8.99 -3.23
C PRO A 86 -0.40 8.65 -4.01
N THR A 87 0.08 7.41 -3.90
CA THR A 87 1.35 6.95 -4.49
C THR A 87 1.17 6.41 -5.91
N VAL A 88 -0.04 6.02 -6.29
CA VAL A 88 -0.33 5.47 -7.63
C VAL A 88 -0.17 6.58 -8.70
N PRO A 89 0.50 6.33 -9.84
CA PRO A 89 0.86 7.35 -10.81
C PRO A 89 -0.32 7.78 -11.72
N GLY A 90 -1.40 8.30 -11.14
CA GLY A 90 -2.59 8.75 -11.89
C GLY A 90 -2.29 9.93 -12.83
N ALA A 91 -1.44 10.88 -12.41
CA ALA A 91 -1.00 11.98 -13.26
C ALA A 91 -0.17 11.49 -14.45
N GLY A 92 0.67 10.46 -14.25
CA GLY A 92 1.41 9.80 -15.33
C GLY A 92 0.49 9.18 -16.37
N MET A 93 -0.56 8.46 -15.92
CA MET A 93 -1.59 7.90 -16.79
C MET A 93 -2.29 8.97 -17.65
N TYR A 94 -2.69 10.10 -17.04
CA TYR A 94 -3.28 11.22 -17.77
C TYR A 94 -2.32 11.78 -18.82
N ARG A 95 -1.05 11.99 -18.47
CA ARG A 95 -0.03 12.54 -19.38
C ARG A 95 0.25 11.60 -20.56
N ILE A 96 0.27 10.29 -20.35
CA ILE A 96 0.40 9.31 -21.44
C ILE A 96 -0.71 9.50 -22.47
N ALA A 97 -1.97 9.55 -22.03
CA ALA A 97 -3.11 9.75 -22.93
C ALA A 97 -3.04 11.11 -23.63
N TYR A 98 -2.69 12.17 -22.88
CA TYR A 98 -2.54 13.51 -23.42
C TYR A 98 -1.50 13.59 -24.55
N TYR A 99 -0.27 13.14 -24.32
CA TYR A 99 0.79 13.23 -25.32
C TYR A 99 0.60 12.26 -26.49
N MET A 100 -0.07 11.13 -26.26
CA MET A 100 -0.50 10.24 -27.34
C MET A 100 -1.48 10.94 -28.29
N ILE A 101 -2.47 11.68 -27.76
CA ILE A 101 -3.45 12.43 -28.58
C ILE A 101 -2.78 13.60 -29.30
N MET A 102 -1.84 14.29 -28.64
CA MET A 102 -1.12 15.42 -29.21
C MET A 102 -0.06 15.01 -30.26
N GLY A 103 0.22 13.72 -30.42
CA GLY A 103 1.23 13.21 -31.36
C GLY A 103 2.68 13.44 -30.93
N ASP A 104 2.91 13.79 -29.66
CA ASP A 104 4.25 13.99 -29.10
C ASP A 104 4.81 12.65 -28.60
N SER A 105 5.53 11.97 -29.49
CA SER A 105 6.06 10.63 -29.25
C SER A 105 7.16 10.59 -28.19
N GLU A 106 7.93 11.67 -28.03
CA GLU A 106 9.02 11.76 -27.05
C GLU A 106 8.45 11.83 -25.63
N MET A 107 7.51 12.76 -25.39
CA MET A 107 6.88 12.90 -24.07
C MET A 107 5.97 11.73 -23.74
N TYR A 108 5.28 11.15 -24.74
CA TYR A 108 4.56 9.89 -24.58
C TYR A 108 5.47 8.78 -24.06
N ALA A 109 6.60 8.53 -24.73
CA ALA A 109 7.52 7.46 -24.36
C ALA A 109 8.13 7.68 -22.96
N HIS A 110 8.42 8.95 -22.63
CA HIS A 110 8.92 9.34 -21.32
C HIS A 110 7.95 8.98 -20.20
N TYR A 111 6.72 9.51 -20.25
CA TYR A 111 5.72 9.26 -19.21
C TYR A 111 5.24 7.81 -19.19
N PHE A 112 5.18 7.14 -20.34
CA PHE A 112 4.85 5.72 -20.41
C PHE A 112 5.87 4.89 -19.63
N THR A 113 7.16 5.10 -19.91
CA THR A 113 8.24 4.36 -19.25
C THR A 113 8.31 4.67 -17.76
N GLU A 114 8.17 5.94 -17.37
CA GLU A 114 8.18 6.33 -15.95
C GLU A 114 7.00 5.73 -15.18
N THR A 115 5.78 5.88 -15.70
CA THR A 115 4.56 5.35 -15.08
C THR A 115 4.62 3.83 -14.96
N LEU A 116 5.12 3.14 -15.99
CA LEU A 116 5.28 1.68 -15.98
C LEU A 116 6.28 1.23 -14.91
N LYS A 117 7.42 1.94 -14.77
CA LYS A 117 8.40 1.67 -13.71
C LYS A 117 7.77 1.84 -12.33
N ILE A 118 7.05 2.94 -12.09
CA ILE A 118 6.37 3.21 -10.82
C ILE A 118 5.34 2.12 -10.51
N ALA A 119 4.49 1.75 -11.47
CA ALA A 119 3.51 0.70 -11.29
C ALA A 119 4.17 -0.66 -10.99
N GLY A 120 5.26 -0.98 -11.69
CA GLY A 120 6.03 -2.21 -11.48
C GLY A 120 6.63 -2.31 -10.08
N VAL A 121 7.23 -1.23 -9.57
CA VAL A 121 7.81 -1.25 -8.22
C VAL A 121 6.75 -1.22 -7.12
N ILE A 122 5.60 -0.58 -7.34
CA ILE A 122 4.45 -0.66 -6.43
C ILE A 122 3.97 -2.12 -6.33
N ALA A 123 3.77 -2.79 -7.47
CA ALA A 123 3.36 -4.20 -7.50
C ALA A 123 4.39 -5.10 -6.80
N LEU A 124 5.68 -4.87 -7.04
CA LEU A 124 6.77 -5.59 -6.38
C LEU A 124 6.76 -5.40 -4.86
N ALA A 125 6.58 -4.17 -4.38
CA ALA A 125 6.54 -3.87 -2.95
C ALA A 125 5.39 -4.61 -2.24
N ILE A 126 4.19 -4.58 -2.83
CA ILE A 126 3.02 -5.31 -2.32
C ILE A 126 3.31 -6.81 -2.30
N PHE A 127 3.82 -7.36 -3.40
CA PHE A 127 4.14 -8.78 -3.52
C PHE A 127 5.17 -9.25 -2.47
N ILE A 128 6.22 -8.47 -2.25
CA ILE A 128 7.24 -8.75 -1.24
C ILE A 128 6.59 -8.78 0.15
N MET A 129 5.82 -7.75 0.51
CA MET A 129 5.19 -7.69 1.83
C MET A 129 4.16 -8.81 2.04
N ASP A 130 3.32 -9.09 1.05
CA ASP A 130 2.36 -10.19 1.12
C ASP A 130 3.06 -11.54 1.31
N THR A 131 4.18 -11.76 0.60
CA THR A 131 4.99 -12.97 0.75
C THR A 131 5.58 -13.10 2.15
N ILE A 132 6.13 -12.02 2.70
CA ILE A 132 6.68 -11.97 4.05
C ILE A 132 5.58 -12.30 5.08
N PHE A 133 4.44 -11.63 5.02
CA PHE A 133 3.33 -11.87 5.95
C PHE A 133 2.76 -13.29 5.82
N LYS A 134 2.65 -13.82 4.60
CA LYS A 134 2.20 -15.20 4.38
C LYS A 134 3.14 -16.23 5.02
N PHE A 135 4.46 -16.01 4.96
CA PHE A 135 5.44 -16.87 5.60
C PHE A 135 5.34 -16.85 7.12
N PHE A 136 5.26 -15.65 7.72
CA PHE A 136 5.08 -15.50 9.16
C PHE A 136 3.75 -16.11 9.66
N MET A 137 2.65 -15.97 8.91
CA MET A 137 1.35 -16.56 9.26
C MET A 137 1.35 -18.09 9.20
N LYS A 138 2.01 -18.69 8.19
CA LYS A 138 2.09 -20.16 8.05
C LYS A 138 2.77 -20.81 9.25
N ASN A 139 3.79 -20.15 9.82
CA ASN A 139 4.51 -20.66 10.98
C ASN A 139 3.67 -20.58 12.28
N GLY A 140 2.89 -19.50 12.46
CA GLY A 140 2.00 -19.36 13.63
C GLY A 140 0.86 -20.38 13.68
N ILE A 141 0.28 -20.74 12.53
CA ILE A 141 -0.80 -21.74 12.46
C ILE A 141 -0.25 -23.16 12.74
N LYS A 142 0.95 -23.47 12.25
CA LYS A 142 1.61 -24.78 12.45
C LYS A 142 2.01 -25.01 13.90
N GLN A 143 2.41 -23.95 14.62
CA GLN A 143 2.77 -24.03 16.04
C GLN A 143 1.54 -24.23 16.95
N ASN A 144 0.43 -23.55 16.63
CA ASN A 144 -0.83 -23.74 17.36
C ASN A 144 -1.40 -25.15 17.18
N SER A 145 -1.43 -25.70 15.96
CA SER A 145 -1.98 -27.05 15.71
C SER A 145 -1.18 -28.18 16.41
N LEU A 146 0.14 -28.02 16.53
CA LEU A 146 1.01 -28.94 17.28
C LEU A 146 0.75 -28.85 18.80
N SER A 147 0.50 -27.65 19.34
CA SER A 147 0.17 -27.46 20.75
C SER A 147 -1.21 -28.04 21.13
N TYR A 148 -2.20 -27.91 20.24
CA TYR A 148 -3.54 -28.50 20.40
C TYR A 148 -3.48 -30.03 20.38
N THR A 149 -2.74 -30.61 19.43
CA THR A 149 -2.56 -32.06 19.33
C THR A 149 -1.85 -32.63 20.56
N LYS A 150 -0.79 -31.97 21.06
CA LYS A 150 -0.12 -32.37 22.32
C LYS A 150 -1.05 -32.28 23.54
N ARG A 151 -1.85 -31.21 23.68
CA ARG A 151 -2.84 -31.09 24.78
C ARG A 151 -3.93 -32.16 24.71
N LYS A 152 -4.41 -32.51 23.51
CA LYS A 152 -5.42 -33.56 23.32
C LYS A 152 -4.87 -34.95 23.66
N MET A 153 -3.59 -35.21 23.37
CA MET A 153 -2.93 -36.47 23.75
C MET A 153 -2.69 -36.57 25.27
N ASN A 154 -2.34 -35.47 25.94
CA ASN A 154 -2.15 -35.47 27.40
C ASN A 154 -3.44 -35.59 28.21
N LYS A 155 -4.60 -35.20 27.66
CA LYS A 155 -5.92 -35.37 28.33
C LYS A 155 -6.51 -36.77 28.22
N ARG A 156 -5.89 -37.67 27.45
CA ARG A 156 -6.35 -39.06 27.23
C ARG A 156 -5.56 -40.10 28.04
N LYS A 157 -4.56 -39.66 28.80
CA LYS A 157 -3.84 -40.46 29.80
C LYS A 157 -4.33 -40.06 31.17
#